data_AF-A0A2E3QXJ2-F1
#
_entry.id   AF-A0A2E3QXJ2-F1
#
_cell.length_a   1.000
_cell.length_b   1.000
_cell.length_c   1.000
_cell.angle_alpha   90.00
_cell.angle_beta   90.00
_cell.angle_gamma   90.00
#
_symmetry.space_group_name_H-M   'P 1'
#
loop_
_entity.id
_entity.type
_entity.pdbx_description
1 polymer ?
#
loop_
_entity_poly.entity_id
_entity_poly.type
_entity_poly.pdbx_seq_one_letter_code
_entity_poly.pdbx_strand_id
1 'polypeptide(L)'
;MPHPDNADLRLSPTGIGLIVRFEGFEPDWYLDPVGVRTIGYGWTGALPDGLTPPLTEAEGRQLLSDTVGAYERAVLRHVSVPLAQAQFDALVSFTYNVGATNFAGSTLLLRLNAGRVAEAAAEFDRWVLAQGQRLEGLVRRRAAERALFASASVPAPPPAPPPAPPPPAPPPTRPPVDPMERIPTRRPADLGERDLPDLPPVSLPPVPPSHTDAPRPDRPPSDRPGW
;
A
#
# COMPACT_ATOMS: atom_id res chain seq x y z
N MET A 1 -2.61 0.19 -6.26
CA MET A 1 -2.90 -0.72 -5.13
C MET A 1 -2.39 -0.04 -3.87
N PRO A 2 -3.11 -0.14 -2.73
CA PRO A 2 -2.62 0.41 -1.46
C PRO A 2 -1.32 -0.28 -1.05
N HIS A 3 -0.50 0.40 -0.24
CA HIS A 3 0.66 -0.22 0.39
C HIS A 3 0.18 -1.43 1.23
N PRO A 4 0.85 -2.61 1.16
CA PRO A 4 0.38 -3.82 1.83
C PRO A 4 0.19 -3.64 3.34
N ASP A 5 1.11 -2.93 4.01
CA ASP A 5 1.02 -2.65 5.45
C ASP A 5 -0.17 -1.76 5.85
N ASN A 6 -0.85 -1.14 4.87
CA ASN A 6 -2.00 -0.28 5.10
C ASN A 6 -3.33 -0.99 4.78
N ALA A 7 -3.31 -2.24 4.29
CA ALA A 7 -4.50 -2.92 3.75
C ALA A 7 -5.65 -3.05 4.77
N ASP A 8 -5.31 -3.22 6.04
CA ASP A 8 -6.27 -3.46 7.13
C ASP A 8 -6.63 -2.20 7.91
N LEU A 9 -6.03 -1.04 7.57
CA LEU A 9 -6.34 0.21 8.25
C LEU A 9 -7.77 0.66 7.94
N ARG A 10 -8.53 0.94 9.00
CA ARG A 10 -9.88 1.50 8.98
C ARG A 10 -9.95 2.63 9.98
N LEU A 11 -10.82 3.59 9.75
CA LEU A 11 -10.98 4.76 10.59
C LEU A 11 -11.37 4.30 11.99
N SER A 12 -10.55 4.64 12.98
CA SER A 12 -10.81 4.23 14.36
C SER A 12 -11.92 5.08 15.00
N PRO A 13 -12.45 4.67 16.16
CA PRO A 13 -13.34 5.51 16.97
C PRO A 13 -12.72 6.88 17.32
N THR A 14 -11.40 6.96 17.49
CA THR A 14 -10.68 8.22 17.70
C THR A 14 -10.77 9.12 16.47
N GLY A 15 -10.58 8.54 15.28
CA GLY A 15 -10.72 9.26 14.00
C GLY A 15 -12.15 9.74 13.75
N ILE A 16 -13.16 8.91 14.02
CA ILE A 16 -14.57 9.31 13.97
C ILE A 16 -14.84 10.47 14.94
N GLY A 17 -14.37 10.34 16.19
CA GLY A 17 -14.52 11.39 17.19
C GLY A 17 -13.91 12.72 16.77
N LEU A 18 -12.76 12.67 16.06
CA LEU A 18 -12.12 13.85 15.52
C LEU A 18 -12.97 14.53 14.43
N ILE A 19 -13.53 13.76 13.48
CA ILE A 19 -14.40 14.31 12.43
C ILE A 19 -15.66 14.92 13.05
N VAL A 20 -16.35 14.16 13.90
CA VAL A 20 -17.59 14.59 14.58
C VAL A 20 -17.40 15.91 15.34
N ARG A 21 -16.25 16.07 16.01
CA ARG A 21 -15.92 17.30 16.74
C ARG A 21 -15.91 18.55 15.86
N PHE A 22 -15.63 18.43 14.56
CA PHE A 22 -15.45 19.57 13.66
C PHE A 22 -16.53 19.74 12.59
N GLU A 23 -17.30 18.70 12.23
CA GLU A 23 -18.34 18.81 11.18
C GLU A 23 -19.65 19.44 11.69
N GLY A 24 -19.91 19.40 13.00
CA GLY A 24 -21.23 19.76 13.53
C GLY A 24 -22.29 18.70 13.20
N PHE A 25 -23.38 18.64 13.97
CA PHE A 25 -24.44 17.67 13.78
C PHE A 25 -25.75 18.37 13.44
N GLU A 26 -26.33 18.03 12.29
CA GLU A 26 -27.66 18.49 11.89
C GLU A 26 -28.61 17.29 11.80
N PRO A 27 -29.65 17.20 12.65
CA PRO A 27 -30.53 16.03 12.68
C PRO A 27 -31.44 15.95 11.45
N ASP A 28 -31.75 17.08 10.83
CA ASP A 28 -32.62 17.19 9.66
C ASP A 28 -31.85 17.61 8.42
N TRP A 29 -32.49 17.44 7.26
CA TRP A 29 -31.95 17.94 5.99
C TRP A 29 -31.91 19.46 5.98
N TYR A 30 -30.75 20.01 5.63
CA TYR A 30 -30.56 21.43 5.36
C TYR A 30 -29.88 21.64 4.01
N LEU A 31 -29.85 22.88 3.53
CA LEU A 31 -29.02 23.27 2.39
C LEU A 31 -27.75 23.92 2.92
N ASP A 32 -26.60 23.38 2.54
CA ASP A 32 -25.32 23.97 2.88
C ASP A 32 -25.10 25.32 2.14
N PRO A 33 -24.01 26.08 2.44
CA PRO A 33 -23.77 27.36 1.80
C PRO A 33 -23.62 27.33 0.26
N VAL A 34 -23.40 26.16 -0.34
CA VAL A 34 -23.32 25.97 -1.80
C VAL A 34 -24.59 25.33 -2.38
N GLY A 35 -25.64 25.17 -1.58
CA GLY A 35 -26.96 24.69 -2.00
C GLY A 35 -27.09 23.18 -2.09
N VAL A 36 -26.16 22.41 -1.52
CA VAL A 36 -26.23 20.94 -1.49
C VAL A 36 -27.06 20.50 -0.28
N ARG A 37 -27.96 19.54 -0.50
CA ARG A 37 -28.80 18.95 0.53
C ARG A 37 -27.96 18.04 1.43
N THR A 38 -27.89 18.37 2.71
CA THR A 38 -26.95 17.78 3.67
C THR A 38 -27.65 17.40 4.98
N ILE A 39 -27.21 16.33 5.64
CA ILE A 39 -27.73 15.85 6.94
C ILE A 39 -26.61 15.23 7.79
N GLY A 40 -26.81 15.16 9.10
CA GLY A 40 -25.90 14.53 10.04
C GLY A 40 -24.57 15.27 10.11
N TYR A 41 -23.47 14.54 9.95
CA TYR A 41 -22.10 15.08 9.93
C TYR A 41 -21.62 15.40 8.52
N GLY A 42 -22.47 15.99 7.67
CA GLY A 42 -22.09 16.37 6.30
C GLY A 42 -22.41 15.34 5.21
N TRP A 43 -23.38 14.44 5.43
CA TRP A 43 -23.80 13.47 4.42
C TRP A 43 -24.73 14.11 3.38
N THR A 44 -24.42 13.89 2.10
CA THR A 44 -25.17 14.47 0.97
C THR A 44 -25.84 13.43 0.07
N GLY A 45 -25.66 12.14 0.36
CA GLY A 45 -26.23 11.04 -0.41
C GLY A 45 -27.62 10.63 0.05
N ALA A 46 -28.21 9.60 -0.56
CA ALA A 46 -29.43 8.99 -0.03
C ALA A 46 -29.15 8.40 1.37
N LEU A 47 -30.14 8.44 2.27
CA LEU A 47 -30.02 7.74 3.54
C LEU A 47 -30.09 6.23 3.29
N PRO A 48 -29.25 5.43 3.99
CA PRO A 48 -29.42 3.99 4.07
C PRO A 48 -30.81 3.61 4.60
N ASP A 49 -31.28 2.42 4.22
CA ASP A 49 -32.54 1.88 4.72
C ASP A 49 -32.58 1.85 6.25
N GLY A 50 -33.71 2.22 6.83
CA GLY A 50 -33.92 2.25 8.28
C GLY A 50 -33.53 3.56 8.95
N LEU A 51 -32.83 4.49 8.28
CA LEU A 51 -32.61 5.84 8.79
C LEU A 51 -33.65 6.82 8.26
N THR A 52 -34.34 7.50 9.18
CA THR A 52 -35.35 8.53 8.85
C THR A 52 -35.07 9.79 9.66
N PRO A 53 -35.02 11.00 9.05
CA PRO A 53 -34.87 12.24 9.80
C PRO A 53 -36.08 12.49 10.72
N PRO A 54 -35.90 13.19 11.86
CA PRO A 54 -34.63 13.68 12.39
C PRO A 54 -33.75 12.54 12.91
N LEU A 55 -32.46 12.57 12.56
CA LEU A 55 -31.48 11.62 13.07
C LEU A 55 -31.12 11.95 14.53
N THR A 56 -30.82 10.92 15.30
CA THR A 56 -30.06 11.04 16.55
C THR A 56 -28.57 11.19 16.27
N GLU A 57 -27.80 11.73 17.22
CA GLU A 57 -26.33 11.79 17.07
C GLU A 57 -25.71 10.39 16.87
N ALA A 58 -26.29 9.36 17.47
CA ALA A 58 -25.84 7.98 17.32
C ALA A 58 -26.05 7.49 15.87
N GLU A 59 -27.23 7.73 15.30
CA GLU A 59 -27.51 7.43 13.90
C GLU A 59 -26.62 8.25 12.96
N GLY A 60 -26.36 9.52 13.26
CA GLY A 60 -25.41 10.35 12.52
C GLY A 60 -23.99 9.78 12.54
N ARG A 61 -23.52 9.30 13.70
CA ARG A 61 -22.20 8.66 13.83
C ARG A 61 -22.14 7.34 13.07
N GLN A 62 -23.22 6.56 13.11
CA GLN A 62 -23.33 5.32 12.34
C GLN A 62 -23.28 5.61 10.84
N LEU A 63 -24.07 6.59 10.38
CA LEU A 63 -24.08 7.04 8.99
C LEU A 63 -22.68 7.50 8.53
N LEU A 64 -21.97 8.27 9.36
CA LEU A 64 -20.59 8.67 9.08
C LEU A 64 -19.67 7.43 8.96
N SER A 65 -19.78 6.48 9.89
CA SER A 65 -18.98 5.25 9.89
C SER A 65 -19.18 4.42 8.63
N ASP A 66 -20.43 4.30 8.18
CA ASP A 66 -20.79 3.49 7.02
C ASP A 66 -20.36 4.14 5.69
N THR A 67 -20.24 5.47 5.68
CA THR A 67 -20.02 6.24 4.44
C THR A 67 -18.60 6.79 4.28
N VAL A 68 -17.82 6.86 5.37
CA VAL A 68 -16.45 7.41 5.36
C VAL A 68 -15.48 6.61 4.49
N GLY A 69 -15.85 5.37 4.12
CA GLY A 69 -15.02 4.47 3.32
C GLY A 69 -14.54 5.06 1.98
N ALA A 70 -15.24 6.04 1.40
CA ALA A 70 -14.73 6.75 0.22
C ALA A 70 -13.43 7.53 0.52
N TYR A 71 -13.35 8.17 1.68
CA TYR A 71 -12.18 8.92 2.13
C TYR A 71 -11.05 8.00 2.61
N GLU A 72 -11.38 6.91 3.29
CA GLU A 72 -10.41 5.84 3.61
C GLU A 72 -9.73 5.33 2.33
N ARG A 73 -10.54 4.95 1.32
CA ARG A 73 -10.03 4.47 0.03
C ARG A 73 -9.20 5.53 -0.69
N ALA A 74 -9.53 6.81 -0.56
CA ALA A 74 -8.73 7.89 -1.12
C ALA A 74 -7.35 7.95 -0.46
N VAL A 75 -7.30 7.91 0.89
CA VAL A 75 -6.03 7.88 1.64
C VAL A 75 -5.19 6.66 1.26
N LEU A 76 -5.78 5.46 1.35
CA LEU A 76 -5.09 4.20 1.07
C LEU A 76 -4.58 4.09 -0.37
N ARG A 77 -5.30 4.68 -1.34
CA ARG A 77 -4.88 4.69 -2.76
C ARG A 77 -3.62 5.53 -2.99
N HIS A 78 -3.47 6.62 -2.27
CA HIS A 78 -2.46 7.64 -2.55
C HIS A 78 -1.24 7.57 -1.63
N VAL A 79 -1.38 7.04 -0.42
CA VAL A 79 -0.25 6.86 0.49
C VAL A 79 0.53 5.61 0.14
N SER A 80 1.82 5.77 -0.15
CA SER A 80 2.72 4.71 -0.59
C SER A 80 3.72 4.25 0.48
N VAL A 81 3.59 4.74 1.70
CA VAL A 81 4.44 4.37 2.85
C VAL A 81 3.58 3.75 3.95
N PRO A 82 4.16 2.93 4.85
CA PRO A 82 3.44 2.41 6.01
C PRO A 82 2.89 3.55 6.88
N LEU A 83 1.67 3.39 7.37
CA LEU A 83 1.03 4.30 8.30
C LEU A 83 0.75 3.63 9.63
N ALA A 84 0.97 4.38 10.71
CA ALA A 84 0.36 4.03 11.98
C ALA A 84 -1.13 4.42 11.99
N GLN A 85 -1.94 3.76 12.82
CA GLN A 85 -3.39 3.99 12.90
C GLN A 85 -3.74 5.48 13.13
N ALA A 86 -3.04 6.16 14.04
CA ALA A 86 -3.32 7.58 14.31
C ALA A 86 -2.95 8.51 13.15
N GLN A 87 -1.93 8.17 12.35
CA GLN A 87 -1.63 8.91 11.12
C GLN A 87 -2.75 8.71 10.10
N PHE A 88 -3.21 7.46 9.92
CA PHE A 88 -4.32 7.15 9.03
C PHE A 88 -5.59 7.91 9.43
N ASP A 89 -5.97 7.87 10.72
CA ASP A 89 -7.14 8.58 11.24
C ASP A 89 -7.07 10.10 10.97
N ALA A 90 -5.92 10.71 11.21
CA ALA A 90 -5.70 12.13 10.94
C ALA A 90 -5.80 12.47 9.44
N LEU A 91 -5.25 11.61 8.56
CA LEU A 91 -5.32 11.79 7.11
C LEU A 91 -6.74 11.62 6.58
N VAL A 92 -7.52 10.69 7.12
CA VAL A 92 -8.94 10.52 6.74
C VAL A 92 -9.76 11.73 7.19
N SER A 93 -9.58 12.23 8.42
CA SER A 93 -10.22 13.49 8.87
C SER A 93 -9.84 14.68 7.99
N PHE A 94 -8.56 14.77 7.62
CA PHE A 94 -8.06 15.81 6.72
C PHE A 94 -8.74 15.72 5.36
N THR A 95 -8.77 14.53 4.78
CA THR A 95 -9.33 14.24 3.46
C THR A 95 -10.85 14.41 3.42
N TYR A 96 -11.55 14.13 4.52
CA TYR A 96 -12.98 14.43 4.67
C TYR A 96 -13.25 15.93 4.50
N ASN A 97 -12.43 16.78 5.12
CA ASN A 97 -12.61 18.23 5.06
C ASN A 97 -12.24 18.85 3.72
N VAL A 98 -11.07 18.49 3.18
CA VAL A 98 -10.53 19.15 1.99
C VAL A 98 -10.97 18.47 0.70
N GLY A 99 -11.50 17.25 0.79
CA GLY A 99 -11.84 16.40 -0.34
C GLY A 99 -10.66 15.60 -0.89
N ALA A 100 -10.96 14.45 -1.49
CA ALA A 100 -9.96 13.52 -2.03
C ALA A 100 -9.02 14.14 -3.08
N THR A 101 -9.55 15.02 -3.94
CA THR A 101 -8.76 15.70 -4.99
C THR A 101 -7.68 16.60 -4.40
N ASN A 102 -8.03 17.41 -3.41
CA ASN A 102 -7.08 18.31 -2.74
C ASN A 102 -6.04 17.52 -1.95
N PHE A 103 -6.45 16.43 -1.29
CA PHE A 103 -5.52 15.52 -0.62
C PHE A 103 -4.50 14.92 -1.61
N ALA A 104 -4.97 14.39 -2.74
CA ALA A 104 -4.14 13.75 -3.76
C ALA A 104 -3.09 14.69 -4.37
N GLY A 105 -3.40 15.99 -4.49
CA GLY A 105 -2.49 17.03 -5.00
C GLY A 105 -1.65 17.72 -3.91
N SER A 106 -1.76 17.32 -2.64
CA SER A 106 -1.18 18.07 -1.52
C SER A 106 0.33 17.90 -1.38
N THR A 107 1.01 18.97 -0.96
CA THR A 107 2.41 18.90 -0.51
C THR A 107 2.57 18.03 0.74
N LEU A 108 1.51 17.92 1.55
CA LEU A 108 1.44 17.00 2.69
C LEU A 108 1.67 15.56 2.24
N LEU A 109 0.88 15.07 1.27
CA LEU A 109 1.01 13.73 0.71
C LEU A 109 2.38 13.53 0.05
N LEU A 110 2.85 14.51 -0.72
CA LEU A 110 4.17 14.45 -1.37
C LEU A 110 5.29 14.22 -0.36
N ARG A 111 5.29 14.94 0.76
CA ARG A 111 6.31 14.79 1.82
C ARG A 111 6.16 13.48 2.57
N LEU A 112 4.92 13.08 2.87
CA LEU A 112 4.64 11.81 3.54
C LEU A 112 5.17 10.63 2.72
N ASN A 113 4.86 10.57 1.43
CA ASN A 113 5.32 9.51 0.54
C ASN A 113 6.85 9.53 0.32
N ALA A 114 7.50 10.66 0.57
CA ALA A 114 8.96 10.77 0.60
C ALA A 114 9.57 10.35 1.96
N GLY A 115 8.78 9.80 2.89
CA GLY A 115 9.22 9.42 4.23
C GLY A 115 9.46 10.59 5.18
N ARG A 116 9.15 11.82 4.76
CA ARG A 116 9.40 13.05 5.52
C ARG A 116 8.21 13.35 6.45
N VAL A 117 8.00 12.47 7.42
CA VAL A 117 6.82 12.46 8.31
C VAL A 117 6.69 13.78 9.09
N ALA A 118 7.78 14.30 9.65
CA ALA A 118 7.75 15.57 10.40
C ALA A 118 7.41 16.77 9.49
N GLU A 119 7.94 16.80 8.27
CA GLU A 119 7.62 17.85 7.31
C GLU A 119 6.19 17.73 6.77
N ALA A 120 5.65 16.51 6.66
CA ALA A 120 4.25 16.28 6.30
C ALA A 120 3.31 16.76 7.42
N ALA A 121 3.66 16.50 8.69
CA ALA A 121 2.89 17.00 9.84
C ALA A 121 2.82 18.53 9.87
N ALA A 122 3.88 19.23 9.45
CA ALA A 122 3.88 20.69 9.34
C ALA A 122 2.97 21.22 8.22
N GLU A 123 2.68 20.44 7.18
CA GLU A 123 1.84 20.90 6.07
C GLU A 123 0.37 21.06 6.45
N PHE A 124 -0.11 20.44 7.52
CA PHE A 124 -1.48 20.65 8.02
C PHE A 124 -1.77 22.13 8.24
N ASP A 125 -0.81 22.89 8.79
CA ASP A 125 -0.98 24.31 9.16
C ASP A 125 -1.20 25.24 7.96
N ARG A 126 -0.98 24.76 6.74
CA ARG A 126 -1.19 25.52 5.50
C ARG A 126 -2.64 25.46 5.01
N TRP A 127 -3.42 24.49 5.49
CA TRP A 127 -4.81 24.27 5.08
C TRP A 127 -5.80 24.96 6.02
N VAL A 128 -5.58 26.26 6.22
CA VAL A 128 -6.35 27.11 7.16
C VAL A 128 -7.10 28.26 6.47
N LEU A 129 -7.04 28.30 5.14
CA LEU A 129 -7.66 29.34 4.33
C LEU A 129 -8.93 28.80 3.65
N ALA A 130 -9.99 29.61 3.62
CA ALA A 130 -11.13 29.43 2.74
C ALA A 130 -11.43 30.76 2.02
N GLN A 131 -11.62 30.71 0.71
CA GLN A 131 -11.80 31.92 -0.12
C GLN A 131 -10.71 33.00 0.13
N GLY A 132 -9.47 32.56 0.36
CA GLY A 132 -8.33 33.44 0.64
C GLY A 132 -8.28 34.02 2.06
N GLN A 133 -9.26 33.74 2.91
CA GLN A 133 -9.32 34.22 4.30
C GLN A 133 -8.93 33.11 5.28
N ARG A 134 -8.13 33.47 6.29
CA ARG A 134 -7.78 32.55 7.38
C ARG A 134 -8.99 32.33 8.28
N LEU A 135 -9.33 31.07 8.54
CA LEU A 135 -10.42 30.68 9.41
C LEU A 135 -9.90 30.01 10.68
N GLU A 136 -10.19 30.60 11.84
CA GLU A 136 -9.77 30.05 13.14
C GLU A 136 -10.36 28.65 13.43
N GLY A 137 -11.53 28.34 12.86
CA GLY A 137 -12.08 26.98 12.87
C GLY A 137 -11.14 25.97 12.22
N LEU A 138 -10.60 26.29 11.04
CA LEU A 138 -9.65 25.45 10.33
C LEU A 138 -8.31 25.37 11.06
N VAL A 139 -7.82 26.48 11.64
CA VAL A 139 -6.58 26.48 12.45
C VAL A 139 -6.68 25.46 13.58
N ARG A 140 -7.79 25.47 14.35
CA ARG A 140 -8.01 24.51 15.45
C ARG A 140 -8.12 23.07 14.95
N ARG A 141 -8.78 22.86 13.80
CA ARG A 141 -8.90 21.54 13.17
C ARG A 141 -7.55 20.98 12.74
N ARG A 142 -6.75 21.78 12.01
CA ARG A 142 -5.43 21.36 11.53
C ARG A 142 -4.48 21.08 12.67
N ALA A 143 -4.52 21.87 13.75
CA ALA A 143 -3.73 21.60 14.96
C ALA A 143 -4.10 20.25 15.61
N ALA A 144 -5.39 19.93 15.71
CA ALA A 144 -5.86 18.67 16.29
C ALA A 144 -5.50 17.45 15.41
N GLU A 145 -5.67 17.55 14.10
CA GLU A 145 -5.25 16.51 13.15
C GLU A 145 -3.74 16.30 13.16
N ARG A 146 -2.96 17.39 13.14
CA ARG A 146 -1.49 17.33 13.26
C ARG A 146 -1.07 16.65 14.57
N ALA A 147 -1.72 16.98 15.68
CA ALA A 147 -1.42 16.37 16.97
C ALA A 147 -1.71 14.86 16.97
N LEU A 148 -2.84 14.43 16.40
CA LEU A 148 -3.16 13.01 16.25
C LEU A 148 -2.14 12.32 15.32
N PHE A 149 -1.83 12.92 14.18
CA PHE A 149 -0.83 12.42 13.24
C PHE A 149 0.55 12.22 13.89
N ALA A 150 0.96 13.17 14.75
CA ALA A 150 2.24 13.14 15.46
C ALA A 150 2.25 12.25 16.71
N SER A 151 1.08 11.91 17.27
CA SER A 151 0.98 11.00 18.43
C SER A 151 1.32 9.55 18.10
N ALA A 152 1.44 9.23 16.81
CA ALA A 152 1.75 7.91 16.35
C ALA A 152 3.26 7.64 16.48
N SER A 153 3.62 6.68 17.35
CA SER A 153 4.89 5.96 17.17
C SER A 153 4.68 5.00 16.02
N VAL A 154 5.38 5.20 14.90
CA VAL A 154 5.40 4.19 13.83
C VAL A 154 6.01 2.92 14.45
N PRO A 155 5.36 1.74 14.38
CA PRO A 155 6.04 0.51 14.76
C PRO A 155 7.35 0.44 13.95
N ALA A 156 8.47 0.17 14.63
CA ALA A 156 9.78 0.20 13.99
C ALA A 156 9.73 -0.60 12.68
N PRO A 157 10.30 -0.08 11.57
CA PRO A 157 10.35 -0.84 10.34
C PRO A 157 11.02 -2.20 10.65
N PRO A 158 10.57 -3.31 10.04
CA PRO A 158 11.35 -4.53 10.10
C PRO A 158 12.79 -4.21 9.67
N PRO A 159 13.81 -4.83 10.31
CA PRO A 159 15.20 -4.55 9.96
C PRO A 159 15.37 -4.69 8.46
N ALA A 160 16.04 -3.71 7.84
CA ALA A 160 16.22 -3.70 6.40
C ALA A 160 16.77 -5.07 5.94
N PRO A 161 16.28 -5.64 4.83
CA PRO A 161 16.95 -6.78 4.23
C PRO A 161 18.41 -6.37 3.97
N PRO A 162 19.38 -7.30 4.12
CA PRO A 162 20.77 -7.00 3.81
C PRO A 162 20.85 -6.38 2.41
N PRO A 163 21.76 -5.41 2.18
CA PRO A 163 21.90 -4.80 0.87
C PRO A 163 22.05 -5.90 -0.18
N ALA A 164 21.35 -5.76 -1.30
CA ALA A 164 21.49 -6.69 -2.42
C ALA A 164 22.99 -6.84 -2.75
N PRO A 165 23.48 -8.06 -3.04
CA PRO A 165 24.85 -8.21 -3.51
C PRO A 165 25.07 -7.28 -4.71
N PRO A 166 26.26 -6.68 -4.85
CA PRO A 166 26.55 -5.85 -6.01
C PRO A 166 26.24 -6.64 -7.29
N PRO A 167 25.75 -6.00 -8.36
CA PRO A 167 25.54 -6.69 -9.62
C PRO A 167 26.84 -7.39 -10.02
N PRO A 168 26.78 -8.58 -10.65
CA PRO A 168 27.97 -9.24 -11.13
C PRO A 168 28.75 -8.28 -12.02
N ALA A 169 30.07 -8.25 -11.86
CA ALA A 169 30.93 -7.41 -12.67
C ALA A 169 30.59 -7.62 -14.16
N PRO A 170 30.58 -6.56 -14.98
CA PRO A 170 30.42 -6.74 -16.41
C PRO A 170 31.49 -7.73 -16.90
N PRO A 171 31.15 -8.64 -17.84
CA PRO A 171 32.14 -9.54 -18.40
C PRO A 171 33.32 -8.72 -18.95
N PRO A 172 34.56 -9.23 -18.83
CA PRO A 172 35.71 -8.51 -19.36
C PRO A 172 35.46 -8.19 -20.83
N THR A 173 35.62 -6.92 -21.19
CA THR A 173 35.60 -6.51 -22.60
C THR A 173 36.65 -7.32 -23.32
N ARG A 174 36.21 -8.15 -24.29
CA ARG A 174 37.13 -8.84 -25.19
C ARG A 174 38.06 -7.80 -25.81
N PRO A 175 39.39 -8.00 -25.79
CA PRO A 175 40.28 -7.11 -26.52
C PRO A 175 39.90 -7.14 -28.01
N PRO A 176 40.10 -6.03 -28.75
CA PRO A 176 39.86 -6.01 -30.18
C PRO A 176 40.68 -7.12 -30.84
N VAL A 177 40.00 -7.95 -31.63
CA VAL A 177 40.68 -8.91 -32.51
C VAL A 177 41.35 -8.12 -33.62
N ASP A 178 42.66 -8.27 -33.75
CA ASP A 178 43.40 -7.72 -34.89
C ASP A 178 42.79 -8.23 -36.21
N PRO A 179 42.78 -7.40 -37.27
CA PRO A 179 42.25 -7.81 -38.56
C PRO A 179 43.09 -8.98 -39.10
N MET A 180 42.44 -10.13 -39.28
CA MET A 180 42.99 -11.37 -39.86
C MET A 180 43.97 -11.10 -41.00
N GLU A 181 45.24 -11.47 -40.79
CA GLU A 181 46.18 -11.74 -41.88
C GLU A 181 45.62 -12.89 -42.74
N ARG A 182 45.61 -12.65 -44.05
CA ARG A 182 45.07 -13.55 -45.07
C ARG A 182 45.94 -14.80 -45.18
N ILE A 183 45.36 -15.99 -44.95
CA ILE A 183 46.00 -17.28 -45.29
C ILE A 183 45.45 -17.78 -46.64
N PRO A 184 46.29 -18.33 -47.55
CA PRO A 184 45.95 -18.54 -48.96
C PRO A 184 45.05 -19.76 -49.21
N THR A 185 44.20 -19.65 -50.23
CA THR A 185 43.35 -20.72 -50.77
C THR A 185 44.14 -21.93 -51.25
N ARG A 186 43.87 -23.13 -50.71
CA ARG A 186 44.14 -24.41 -51.39
C ARG A 186 42.90 -25.30 -51.34
N ARG A 187 42.63 -25.92 -52.48
CA ARG A 187 41.42 -26.68 -52.85
C ARG A 187 41.51 -28.11 -52.26
N PRO A 188 40.42 -28.70 -51.71
CA PRO A 188 40.46 -30.00 -51.05
C PRO A 188 40.27 -31.13 -52.05
N ALA A 189 41.38 -31.69 -52.53
CA ALA A 189 41.41 -32.98 -53.22
C ALA A 189 42.84 -33.50 -53.20
N ASP A 190 43.32 -33.98 -52.04
CA ASP A 190 44.52 -34.85 -51.88
C ASP A 190 44.66 -35.26 -50.39
N LEU A 191 44.18 -36.47 -50.05
CA LEU A 191 44.71 -37.48 -49.07
C LEU A 191 44.96 -37.06 -47.59
N GLY A 192 44.70 -37.85 -46.54
CA GLY A 192 44.21 -39.22 -46.35
C GLY A 192 44.08 -39.53 -44.84
N GLU A 193 43.27 -40.54 -44.48
CA GLU A 193 43.03 -41.01 -43.11
C GLU A 193 44.31 -41.50 -42.40
N ARG A 194 44.65 -40.85 -41.27
CA ARG A 194 45.35 -41.38 -40.08
C ARG A 194 45.85 -40.20 -39.24
N ASP A 195 45.14 -39.90 -38.14
CA ASP A 195 45.66 -39.30 -36.89
C ASP A 195 44.50 -38.81 -36.00
N LEU A 196 43.77 -39.75 -35.40
CA LEU A 196 42.89 -39.49 -34.26
C LEU A 196 43.56 -40.05 -33.00
N PRO A 197 43.93 -39.23 -32.00
CA PRO A 197 44.35 -39.73 -30.70
C PRO A 197 43.15 -40.19 -29.85
N ASP A 198 43.38 -41.30 -29.15
CA ASP A 198 42.44 -42.08 -28.33
C ASP A 198 41.92 -41.29 -27.11
N LEU A 199 40.61 -41.36 -26.83
CA LEU A 199 39.98 -40.73 -25.65
C LEU A 199 39.83 -41.76 -24.52
N PRO A 200 40.23 -41.46 -23.27
CA PRO A 200 40.03 -42.38 -22.14
C PRO A 200 38.54 -42.50 -21.75
N PRO A 201 38.11 -43.65 -21.19
CA PRO A 201 36.71 -43.90 -20.84
C PRO A 201 36.22 -43.02 -19.67
N VAL A 202 34.99 -42.53 -19.80
CA VAL A 202 34.29 -41.70 -18.80
C VAL A 202 33.64 -42.60 -17.75
N SER A 203 34.06 -42.49 -16.48
CA SER A 203 33.35 -43.09 -15.34
C SER A 203 32.05 -42.33 -15.06
N LEU A 204 30.91 -43.01 -15.14
CA LEU A 204 29.60 -42.49 -14.72
C LEU A 204 29.42 -42.69 -13.19
N PRO A 205 28.82 -41.73 -12.46
CA PRO A 205 28.49 -41.91 -11.05
C PRO A 205 27.31 -42.89 -10.85
N PRO A 206 27.25 -43.62 -9.71
CA PRO A 206 26.24 -44.64 -9.46
C PRO A 206 24.84 -44.08 -9.19
N VAL A 207 23.82 -44.81 -9.65
CA VAL A 207 22.39 -44.56 -9.46
C VAL A 207 21.97 -44.99 -8.04
N PRO A 208 21.21 -44.17 -7.28
CA PRO A 208 20.73 -44.55 -5.94
C PRO A 208 19.61 -45.62 -6.01
N PRO A 209 19.54 -46.54 -5.02
CA PRO A 209 18.55 -47.61 -5.02
C PRO A 209 17.13 -47.15 -4.64
N SER A 210 16.16 -47.76 -5.31
CA SER A 210 14.71 -47.64 -5.05
C SER A 210 14.34 -48.27 -3.70
N HIS A 211 13.76 -47.48 -2.80
CA HIS A 211 13.18 -48.00 -1.56
C HIS A 211 11.72 -48.42 -1.77
N THR A 212 11.45 -49.71 -1.56
CA THR A 212 10.12 -50.27 -1.32
C THR A 212 9.97 -50.59 0.17
N ASP A 213 8.74 -50.38 0.65
CA ASP A 213 8.10 -50.88 1.88
C ASP A 213 8.56 -50.36 3.25
N ALA A 214 7.68 -49.52 3.83
CA ALA A 214 7.48 -49.40 5.27
C ALA A 214 5.97 -49.49 5.57
N PRO A 215 5.57 -50.14 6.67
CA PRO A 215 4.20 -50.59 6.90
C PRO A 215 3.21 -49.47 7.25
N ARG A 216 1.95 -49.70 6.87
CA ARG A 216 0.78 -48.84 7.14
C ARG A 216 0.54 -48.66 8.65
N PRO A 217 0.19 -47.46 9.13
CA PRO A 217 -0.44 -47.28 10.43
C PRO A 217 -1.93 -47.66 10.37
N ASP A 218 -2.39 -48.32 11.43
CA ASP A 218 -3.77 -48.75 11.65
C ASP A 218 -4.77 -47.57 11.59
N ARG A 219 -5.86 -47.79 10.86
CA ARG A 219 -7.01 -46.90 10.74
C ARG A 219 -8.00 -47.24 11.85
N PRO A 220 -8.48 -46.28 12.67
CA PRO A 220 -9.61 -46.53 13.55
C PRO A 220 -10.89 -46.77 12.73
N PRO A 221 -11.80 -47.65 13.17
CA PRO A 221 -13.00 -48.00 12.42
C PRO A 221 -13.94 -46.80 12.27
N SER A 222 -14.37 -46.58 11.02
CA SER A 222 -15.46 -45.69 10.66
C SER A 222 -16.80 -46.41 10.82
N ASP A 223 -17.55 -46.08 11.85
CA ASP A 223 -18.98 -46.37 11.90
C ASP A 223 -19.74 -45.41 10.97
N ARG A 224 -20.44 -46.00 10.00
CA ARG A 224 -21.68 -45.51 9.38
C ARG A 224 -22.65 -46.69 9.47
N PRO A 225 -24.00 -46.54 9.52
CA PRO A 225 -24.79 -45.51 8.82
C PRO A 225 -26.05 -45.01 9.57
N GLY A 226 -26.81 -44.11 8.92
CA GLY A 226 -28.27 -43.85 8.99
C GLY A 226 -28.97 -43.82 10.36
N TRP A 227 -29.69 -42.77 10.76
CA TRP A 227 -30.72 -42.00 10.06
C TRP A 227 -30.77 -40.59 10.63
#